data_AF-A0AA46AFH3-F1
#
_entry.id   AF-A0AA46AFH3-F1
#
_cell.length_a   1.000
_cell.length_b   1.000
_cell.length_c   1.000
_cell.angle_alpha   90.00
_cell.angle_beta   90.00
_cell.angle_gamma   90.00
#
_symmetry.space_group_name_H-M   'P 1'
#
loop_
_entity.id
_entity.type
_entity.pdbx_description
1 polymer ?
#
loop_
_entity_poly.entity_id
_entity_poly.type
_entity_poly.pdbx_seq_one_letter_code
_entity_poly.pdbx_strand_id
1 'polypeptide(L)' 'MTMKVIDKKKEVYEGKTVFRIRGEGKKERFHMYKEDWEQINVGQVYLFKYEKRDNNPVEILGFQGVK' A
#
# COMPACT_ATOMS: atom_id res chain seq x y z
N MET A 1 -4.02 -6.10 -8.57
CA MET A 1 -5.25 -6.20 -7.75
C MET A 1 -5.81 -4.79 -7.54
N THR A 2 -7.11 -4.54 -7.76
CA THR A 2 -7.73 -3.23 -7.46
C THR A 2 -8.16 -3.15 -5.99
N MET A 3 -7.99 -1.99 -5.37
CA MET A 3 -8.36 -1.74 -3.98
C MET A 3 -8.70 -0.27 -3.76
N LYS A 4 -9.83 0.00 -3.09
CA LYS A 4 -10.20 1.33 -2.62
C LYS A 4 -9.50 1.62 -1.30
N VAL A 5 -8.66 2.64 -1.25
CA VAL A 5 -7.90 2.99 -0.05
C VAL A 5 -8.83 3.67 0.93
N ILE A 6 -8.90 3.16 2.16
CA ILE A 6 -9.72 3.74 3.24
C ILE A 6 -8.89 4.34 4.36
N ASP A 7 -7.61 3.97 4.44
CA ASP A 7 -6.68 4.48 5.45
C ASP A 7 -5.23 4.35 4.94
N LYS A 8 -4.39 5.32 5.28
CA LYS A 8 -2.95 5.28 5.05
C LYS A 8 -2.21 5.73 6.30
N LYS A 9 -1.29 4.90 6.80
CA LYS A 9 -0.54 5.15 8.04
C LYS A 9 0.95 4.88 7.84
N LYS A 10 1.78 5.83 8.25
CA LYS A 10 3.23 5.63 8.36
C LYS A 10 3.52 4.88 9.67
N GLU A 11 4.21 3.75 9.60
CA GLU A 11 4.62 2.94 10.75
C GLU A 11 6.13 2.63 10.65
N VAL A 12 6.74 2.22 11.77
CA VAL A 12 8.13 1.72 11.79
C VAL A 12 8.06 0.24 12.12
N TYR A 13 8.69 -0.59 11.29
CA TYR A 13 8.76 -2.04 11.45
C TYR A 13 10.21 -2.48 11.27
N GLU A 14 10.77 -3.17 12.27
CA GLU A 14 12.16 -3.65 12.26
C GLU A 14 13.20 -2.57 11.89
N GLY A 15 13.01 -1.34 12.40
CA GLY A 15 13.90 -0.20 12.14
C GLY A 15 13.74 0.43 10.76
N LYS A 16 12.85 -0.09 9.90
CA LYS A 16 12.53 0.47 8.58
C LYS A 16 11.20 1.23 8.61
N THR A 17 11.15 2.34 7.89
CA THR A 17 9.89 3.05 7.65
C THR A 17 9.04 2.21 6.70
N VAL A 18 7.82 1.87 7.11
CA VAL A 18 6.85 1.16 6.27
C VAL A 18 5.58 1.99 6.15
N PHE A 19 4.90 1.91 5.01
CA PHE A 19 3.68 2.64 4.75
C PHE A 19 2.52 1.66 4.64
N ARG A 20 1.71 1.62 5.69
CA ARG A 20 0.55 0.75 5.73
C ARG A 20 -0.61 1.41 5.00
N ILE A 21 -1.24 0.66 4.11
CA ILE A 21 -2.45 1.07 3.40
C ILE A 21 -3.53 0.04 3.67
N ARG A 22 -4.72 0.49 4.07
CA ARG A 22 -5.88 -0.40 4.20
C ARG A 22 -6.83 -0.17 3.04
N GLY A 23 -7.30 -1.28 2.48
CA GLY A 23 -8.36 -1.32 1.51
C GLY A 23 -9.71 -1.58 2.13
N GLU A 24 -10.77 -1.13 1.46
CA GLU A 24 -12.10 -1.66 1.69
C GLU A 24 -12.10 -3.18 1.48
N GLY A 25 -12.48 -3.95 2.51
CA GLY A 25 -12.48 -5.42 2.48
C GLY A 25 -11.11 -6.11 2.54
N LYS A 26 -9.98 -5.39 2.60
CA LYS A 26 -8.62 -5.97 2.65
C LYS A 26 -7.69 -5.26 3.62
N LYS A 27 -7.16 -6.00 4.60
CA LYS A 27 -6.14 -5.53 5.54
C LYS A 27 -4.76 -6.05 5.12
N GLU A 28 -4.13 -5.38 4.17
CA GLU A 28 -2.73 -5.69 3.80
C GLU A 28 -1.77 -4.65 4.41
N ARG A 29 -0.50 -5.06 4.61
CA ARG A 29 0.59 -4.17 5.02
C ARG A 29 1.58 -4.14 3.87
N PHE A 30 1.96 -2.93 3.47
CA PHE A 30 2.76 -2.74 2.29
C PHE A 30 4.10 -2.11 2.65
N HIS A 31 5.15 -2.52 1.94
CA HIS A 31 6.37 -1.76 1.79
C HIS A 31 6.20 -0.87 0.56
N MET A 32 6.45 0.41 0.72
CA MET A 32 6.36 1.39 -0.36
C MET A 32 7.48 2.40 -0.25
N TYR A 33 7.90 2.94 -1.38
CA TYR A 33 8.71 4.14 -1.39
C TYR A 33 7.86 5.35 -0.97
N LYS A 34 8.51 6.35 -0.37
CA LYS A 34 7.84 7.55 0.15
C LYS A 34 7.05 8.28 -0.94
N GLU A 35 7.65 8.43 -2.12
CA GLU A 35 7.08 9.15 -3.26
C GLU A 35 5.78 8.50 -3.77
N ASP A 36 5.73 7.16 -3.79
CA ASP A 36 4.52 6.42 -4.16
C ASP A 36 3.41 6.56 -3.12
N TRP A 37 3.77 6.57 -1.83
CA TRP A 37 2.81 6.75 -0.74
C TRP A 37 2.18 8.15 -0.72
N GLU A 38 2.94 9.18 -1.09
CA GLU A 38 2.44 10.56 -1.15
C GLU A 38 1.38 10.73 -2.26
N GLN A 39 1.48 9.96 -3.34
CA GLN A 39 0.53 9.96 -4.45
C GLN A 39 -0.78 9.19 -4.18
N ILE A 40 -0.80 8.36 -3.14
CA ILE A 40 -2.01 7.60 -2.76
C ILE A 40 -2.91 8.44 -1.86
N ASN A 41 -4.15 8.59 -2.28
CA ASN A 41 -5.20 9.32 -1.58
C ASN A 41 -6.24 8.38 -0.98
N VAL A 42 -6.72 8.71 0.22
CA VAL A 42 -7.84 8.01 0.85
C VAL A 42 -9.11 8.29 0.04
N GLY A 43 -9.95 7.27 -0.10
CA GLY A 43 -11.20 7.28 -0.87
C GLY A 43 -11.04 6.89 -2.35
N GLN A 44 -9.81 6.83 -2.85
CA GLN A 44 -9.52 6.53 -4.26
C GLN A 44 -9.25 5.04 -4.48
N VAL A 45 -9.56 4.57 -5.70
CA VAL A 45 -9.31 3.19 -6.14
C VAL A 45 -8.02 3.13 -6.93
N TYR A 46 -7.14 2.21 -6.54
CA TYR A 46 -5.87 2.00 -7.21
C TYR A 46 -5.72 0.54 -7.63
N LEU A 47 -5.12 0.34 -8.80
CA LEU A 47 -4.62 -0.96 -9.22
C LEU A 47 -3.20 -1.12 -8.67
N PHE A 48 -3.03 -2.04 -7.73
CA PHE A 48 -1.73 -2.38 -7.15
C PHE A 48 -1.10 -3.56 -7.87
N LYS A 49 0.18 -3.42 -8.25
CA LYS A 49 1.05 -4.54 -8.62
C LYS A 49 1.99 -4.79 -7.45
N TYR A 50 1.99 -6.01 -6.94
CA TYR A 50 2.77 -6.35 -5.76
C TYR A 50 3.29 -7.78 -5.78
N GLU A 51 4.38 -8.01 -5.05
CA GLU A 51 4.94 -9.34 -4.80
C GLU A 51 4.66 -9.74 -3.34
N LYS A 52 3.91 -10.83 -3.16
CA LYS A 52 3.66 -11.40 -1.82
C LYS A 52 4.78 -12.38 -1.52
N ARG A 53 5.62 -12.06 -0.54
CA ARG A 53 6.61 -12.99 0.01
C ARG A 53 6.05 -13.59 1.29
N ASP A 54 6.14 -14.90 1.46
CA ASP A 54 5.64 -15.57 2.67
C ASP A 54 6.21 -14.91 3.94
N ASN A 55 5.32 -14.65 4.89
CA ASN A 55 5.54 -13.93 6.16
C ASN A 55 6.09 -12.49 6.08
N ASN A 56 6.18 -11.87 4.91
CA ASN A 56 6.72 -10.51 4.76
C ASN A 56 5.65 -9.50 4.34
N PRO A 57 5.82 -8.20 4.70
CA PRO A 57 5.05 -7.12 4.11
C PRO A 57 5.13 -7.17 2.58
N VAL A 58 4.02 -6.85 1.93
CA VAL A 58 3.90 -6.89 0.48
C VAL A 58 4.67 -5.71 -0.12
N GLU A 59 5.63 -5.97 -1.02
CA GLU A 59 6.33 -4.88 -1.74
C GLU A 59 5.47 -4.44 -2.94
N ILE A 60 5.12 -3.15 -2.98
CA ILE A 60 4.40 -2.58 -4.12
C ILE A 60 5.41 -2.18 -5.19
N LEU A 61 5.30 -2.79 -6.37
CA LEU A 61 6.17 -2.53 -7.53
C LEU A 61 5.65 -1.38 -8.40
N GLY A 62 4.42 -0.91 -8.13
CA GLY A 62 3.79 0.23 -8.78
C GLY A 62 2.28 0.23 -8.58
N PHE A 63 1.66 1.38 -8.81
CA PHE A 63 0.21 1.53 -8.80
C PHE A 63 -0.28 2.43 -9.93
N GLN A 64 -1.50 2.20 -10.38
CA GLN A 64 -2.17 3.04 -11.38
C GLN A 64 -3.51 3.50 -10.80
N GLY A 65 -3.74 4.82 -10.77
CA GLY A 65 -5.03 5.39 -10.41
C GLY A 65 -6.07 4.98 -11.44
N VAL A 66 -7.14 4.34 -11.00
CA VAL A 66 -8.29 4.04 -11.86
C VAL A 66 -9.21 5.25 -11.75
N LYS A 67 -9.24 6.09 -12.79
CA LYS A 67 -10.20 7.20 -12.89
C LYS A 67 -11.61 6.68 -13.12
#